data_AF-A0AAN3D8A6-F1
#
_entry.id   AF-A0AAN3D8A6-F1
#
_cell.length_a   1.000
_cell.length_b   1.000
_cell.length_c   1.000
_cell.angle_alpha   90.00
_cell.angle_beta   90.00
_cell.angle_gamma   90.00
#
_symmetry.space_group_name_H-M   'P 1'
#
loop_
_entity.id
_entity.type
_entity.pdbx_description
1 polymer ?
#
loop_
_entity_poly.entity_id
_entity_poly.type
_entity_poly.pdbx_seq_one_letter_code
_entity_poly.pdbx_strand_id
1 'polypeptide(L)'
;MRQGSLIIFILVSAVLFWGGVVCFVSCSGKPENRAVEVAEKALMASVDNPKSVKILAISKADSVFGRDYVTMDEKMALSMAMMKINEKVMKETNGFENFNPDDKAMSDLMERQMAVMSALRGLIVYEGNPHGHARQPFNGWKVKIEFEAKDSGGKPYRSEYWFILDKEALCVVKSFEVPLM
;
A
#
# COMPACT_ATOMS: atom_id res chain seq x y z
N MET A 1 -55.38 -15.26 -23.89
CA MET A 1 -54.70 -14.17 -23.15
C MET A 1 -54.87 -12.86 -23.92
N ARG A 2 -55.39 -11.80 -23.28
CA ARG A 2 -55.64 -10.51 -23.95
C ARG A 2 -54.30 -9.84 -24.28
N GLN A 3 -54.09 -9.46 -25.54
CA GLN A 3 -52.85 -8.82 -26.05
C GLN A 3 -52.33 -7.67 -25.16
N GLY A 4 -53.22 -6.91 -24.53
CA GLY A 4 -52.85 -5.82 -23.62
C GLY A 4 -52.14 -6.27 -22.32
N SER A 5 -52.40 -7.50 -21.83
CA SER A 5 -51.76 -8.01 -20.61
C SER A 5 -50.29 -8.37 -20.85
N LEU A 6 -49.94 -8.89 -22.03
CA LEU A 6 -48.56 -9.23 -22.40
C LEU A 6 -47.65 -8.01 -22.49
N ILE A 7 -48.16 -6.89 -23.02
CA ILE A 7 -47.40 -5.64 -23.15
C ILE A 7 -47.04 -5.06 -21.77
N ILE A 8 -47.97 -5.15 -20.81
CA ILE A 8 -47.74 -4.68 -19.43
C ILE A 8 -46.66 -5.50 -18.74
N PHE A 9 -46.66 -6.83 -18.89
CA PHE A 9 -45.62 -7.69 -18.31
C PHE A 9 -44.22 -7.39 -18.85
N ILE A 10 -44.10 -7.09 -20.14
CA ILE A 10 -42.81 -6.74 -20.77
C ILE A 10 -42.31 -5.37 -20.27
N LEU A 11 -43.20 -4.40 -20.10
CA LEU A 11 -42.83 -3.08 -19.55
C LEU A 11 -42.36 -3.18 -18.10
N VAL A 12 -43.05 -3.94 -17.27
CA VAL A 12 -42.69 -4.12 -15.86
C VAL A 12 -41.36 -4.87 -15.71
N SER A 13 -41.13 -5.92 -16.52
CA SER A 13 -39.87 -6.65 -16.47
C SER A 13 -38.68 -5.81 -16.96
N ALA A 14 -38.87 -4.97 -17.99
CA ALA A 14 -37.85 -4.05 -18.45
C ALA A 14 -37.51 -3.02 -17.36
N VAL A 15 -38.52 -2.40 -16.72
CA VAL A 15 -38.28 -1.41 -15.66
C VAL A 15 -37.59 -2.02 -14.44
N LEU A 16 -37.96 -3.24 -14.04
CA LEU A 16 -37.31 -3.96 -12.94
C LEU A 16 -35.86 -4.35 -13.29
N PHE A 17 -35.61 -4.77 -14.53
CA PHE A 17 -34.29 -5.15 -14.98
C PHE A 17 -33.35 -3.93 -15.05
N TRP A 18 -33.78 -2.84 -15.68
CA TRP A 18 -32.99 -1.61 -15.76
C TRP A 18 -32.86 -0.90 -14.41
N GLY A 19 -33.91 -0.91 -13.58
CA GLY A 19 -33.87 -0.39 -12.21
C GLY A 19 -32.92 -1.19 -11.31
N GLY A 20 -32.88 -2.52 -11.46
CA GLY A 20 -31.96 -3.40 -10.73
C GLY A 20 -30.49 -3.18 -11.13
N VAL A 21 -30.22 -3.01 -12.44
CA VAL A 21 -28.87 -2.74 -12.96
C VAL A 21 -28.35 -1.38 -12.48
N VAL A 22 -29.19 -0.34 -12.44
CA VAL A 22 -28.81 1.00 -11.94
C VAL A 22 -28.50 0.99 -10.44
N CYS A 23 -29.26 0.24 -9.63
CA CYS A 23 -28.97 0.09 -8.20
C CYS A 23 -27.63 -0.62 -7.93
N PHE A 24 -27.26 -1.61 -8.74
CA PHE A 24 -25.96 -2.30 -8.57
C PHE A 24 -24.76 -1.41 -8.90
N VAL A 25 -24.90 -0.46 -9.83
CA VAL A 25 -23.83 0.49 -10.18
C VAL A 25 -23.73 1.63 -9.15
N SER A 26 -24.85 2.03 -8.54
CA SER A 26 -24.92 3.16 -7.62
C SER A 26 -24.54 2.84 -6.16
N CYS A 27 -24.30 1.58 -5.82
CA CYS A 27 -23.76 1.15 -4.52
C CYS A 27 -22.23 1.07 -4.49
N SER A 28 -21.55 1.87 -5.33
CA SER A 28 -20.11 2.06 -5.23
C SER A 28 -19.82 2.86 -3.96
N GLY A 29 -19.37 2.19 -2.89
CA GLY A 29 -18.97 2.85 -1.64
C GLY A 29 -17.97 3.98 -1.89
N LYS A 30 -17.87 4.93 -0.94
CA LYS A 30 -16.93 6.05 -1.05
C LYS A 30 -15.52 5.53 -1.39
N PRO A 31 -14.81 6.16 -2.35
CA PRO A 31 -13.50 5.68 -2.81
C PRO A 31 -12.47 5.58 -1.67
N GLU A 32 -12.61 6.40 -0.62
CA GLU A 32 -11.81 6.30 0.62
C GLU A 32 -11.93 4.95 1.33
N ASN A 33 -13.15 4.43 1.50
CA ASN A 33 -13.37 3.14 2.16
C ASN A 33 -12.86 2.01 1.26
N ARG A 34 -13.11 2.13 -0.05
CA ARG A 34 -12.61 1.18 -1.04
C ARG A 34 -11.08 1.15 -1.04
N ALA A 35 -10.42 2.28 -0.83
CA ALA A 35 -8.96 2.35 -0.75
C ALA A 35 -8.40 1.49 0.38
N VAL A 36 -9.06 1.49 1.55
CA VAL A 36 -8.69 0.64 2.68
C VAL A 36 -8.88 -0.84 2.33
N GLU A 37 -10.03 -1.21 1.76
CA GLU A 37 -10.30 -2.60 1.39
C GLU A 37 -9.32 -3.14 0.34
N VAL A 38 -8.98 -2.33 -0.66
CA VAL A 38 -7.99 -2.72 -1.69
C VAL A 38 -6.59 -2.81 -1.08
N ALA A 39 -6.23 -1.91 -0.17
CA ALA A 39 -4.95 -1.95 0.53
C ALA A 39 -4.81 -3.21 1.42
N GLU A 40 -5.86 -3.60 2.15
CA GLU A 40 -5.85 -4.85 2.94
C GLU A 40 -5.67 -6.09 2.07
N LYS A 41 -6.40 -6.15 0.94
CA LYS A 41 -6.25 -7.26 -0.02
C LYS A 41 -4.85 -7.29 -0.63
N ALA A 42 -4.31 -6.12 -0.96
CA ALA A 42 -2.95 -6.00 -1.47
C ALA A 42 -1.92 -6.44 -0.43
N LEU A 43 -2.09 -6.08 0.85
CA LEU A 43 -1.23 -6.56 1.93
C LEU A 43 -1.21 -8.08 2.00
N MET A 44 -2.38 -8.71 2.02
CA MET A 44 -2.49 -10.16 2.06
C MET A 44 -1.88 -10.84 0.82
N ALA A 45 -1.79 -10.15 -0.31
CA ALA A 45 -1.13 -10.64 -1.52
C ALA A 45 0.39 -10.38 -1.53
N SER A 46 0.87 -9.36 -0.81
CA SER A 46 2.27 -8.95 -0.79
C SER A 46 3.13 -9.73 0.20
N VAL A 47 2.55 -10.29 1.26
CA VAL A 47 3.31 -11.00 2.29
C VAL A 47 3.54 -12.47 1.96
N ASP A 48 4.66 -13.04 2.41
CA ASP A 48 5.01 -14.46 2.22
C ASP A 48 3.99 -15.41 2.86
N ASN A 49 3.47 -15.05 4.04
CA ASN A 49 2.55 -15.89 4.80
C ASN A 49 1.29 -15.11 5.23
N PRO A 50 0.29 -15.00 4.34
CA PRO A 50 -0.92 -14.21 4.57
C PRO A 50 -1.72 -14.65 5.80
N LYS A 51 -1.69 -15.95 6.13
CA LYS A 51 -2.40 -16.51 7.29
C LYS A 51 -1.80 -16.08 8.63
N SER A 52 -0.54 -15.64 8.63
CA SER A 52 0.15 -15.18 9.83
C SER A 52 -0.01 -13.69 10.09
N VAL A 53 -0.63 -12.95 9.16
CA VAL A 53 -0.80 -11.51 9.26
C VAL A 53 -1.73 -11.15 10.39
N LYS A 54 -1.26 -10.26 11.25
CA LYS A 54 -2.02 -9.59 12.27
C LYS A 54 -1.92 -8.08 12.03
N ILE A 55 -3.00 -7.51 11.51
CA ILE A 55 -3.09 -6.06 11.32
C ILE A 55 -3.17 -5.40 12.70
N LEU A 56 -2.26 -4.45 12.95
CA LEU A 56 -2.19 -3.70 14.20
C LEU A 56 -2.90 -2.35 14.06
N ALA A 57 -2.72 -1.67 12.93
CA ALA A 57 -3.34 -0.38 12.65
C ALA A 57 -3.50 -0.16 11.14
N ILE A 58 -4.53 0.61 10.78
CA ILE A 58 -4.79 1.06 9.41
C ILE A 58 -5.00 2.57 9.46
N SER A 59 -4.26 3.31 8.63
CA SER A 59 -4.46 4.75 8.50
C SER A 59 -5.75 5.05 7.75
N LYS A 60 -6.32 6.24 7.97
CA LYS A 60 -7.32 6.78 7.04
C LYS A 60 -6.68 6.94 5.65
N ALA A 61 -7.52 6.85 4.61
CA ALA A 61 -7.10 7.13 3.25
C ALA A 61 -6.74 8.62 3.13
N ASP A 62 -5.46 8.90 2.89
CA ASP A 62 -4.94 10.24 2.71
C ASP A 62 -4.89 10.60 1.22
N SER A 63 -5.12 11.87 0.90
CA SER A 63 -5.18 12.33 -0.49
C SER A 63 -3.79 12.58 -1.05
N VAL A 64 -3.48 11.95 -2.18
CA VAL A 64 -2.23 12.14 -2.92
C VAL A 64 -2.44 13.14 -4.04
N PHE A 65 -1.58 14.16 -4.10
CA PHE A 65 -1.59 15.17 -5.16
C PHE A 65 -0.29 15.08 -5.98
N GLY A 66 -0.42 14.92 -7.30
CA GLY A 66 0.73 14.77 -8.19
C GLY A 66 1.46 13.43 -7.98
N ARG A 67 2.80 13.48 -8.02
CA ARG A 67 3.68 12.31 -7.78
C ARG A 67 4.37 12.37 -6.41
N ASP A 68 4.03 13.36 -5.59
CA ASP A 68 4.55 13.50 -4.23
C ASP A 68 3.74 12.59 -3.29
N TYR A 69 4.08 11.30 -3.29
CA TYR A 69 3.42 10.28 -2.46
C TYR A 69 3.80 10.37 -0.98
N VAL A 70 4.94 11.00 -0.69
CA VAL A 70 5.55 11.07 0.63
C VAL A 70 5.77 12.55 0.97
N THR A 71 5.25 13.00 2.10
CA THR A 71 5.41 14.40 2.56
C THR A 71 6.85 14.65 2.99
N MET A 72 7.25 15.92 3.17
CA MET A 72 8.61 16.25 3.62
C MET A 72 8.91 15.68 5.02
N ASP A 73 7.95 15.74 5.94
CA ASP A 73 8.10 15.16 7.27
C ASP A 73 8.23 13.63 7.22
N GLU A 74 7.45 12.98 6.34
CA GLU A 74 7.56 11.55 6.10
C GLU A 74 8.92 11.19 5.46
N LYS A 75 9.39 11.97 4.48
CA LYS A 75 10.73 11.80 3.88
C LYS A 75 11.82 11.90 4.96
N MET A 76 11.69 12.87 5.87
CA MET A 76 12.64 13.05 6.98
C MET A 76 12.56 11.88 7.98
N ALA A 77 11.37 11.44 8.36
CA ALA A 77 11.17 10.30 9.26
C ALA A 77 11.75 9.01 8.66
N LEU A 78 11.49 8.75 7.38
CA LEU A 78 12.05 7.62 6.63
C LEU A 78 13.59 7.71 6.55
N SER A 79 14.14 8.91 6.32
CA SER A 79 15.60 9.13 6.31
C SER A 79 16.23 8.84 7.67
N MET A 80 15.57 9.25 8.77
CA MET A 80 16.04 8.94 10.13
C MET A 80 15.95 7.44 10.44
N ALA A 81 14.87 6.77 10.04
CA ALA A 81 14.74 5.33 10.17
C ALA A 81 15.86 4.61 9.40
N MET A 82 16.13 5.05 8.17
CA MET A 82 17.20 4.55 7.32
C MET A 82 18.59 4.71 7.99
N MET A 83 18.87 5.87 8.59
CA MET A 83 20.10 6.08 9.37
C MET A 83 20.21 5.15 10.57
N LYS A 84 19.14 4.96 11.34
CA LYS A 84 19.14 4.05 12.50
C LYS A 84 19.35 2.58 12.09
N ILE A 85 18.72 2.15 11.01
CA ILE A 85 18.92 0.81 10.44
C ILE A 85 20.39 0.64 10.04
N ASN A 86 20.95 1.62 9.33
CA ASN A 86 22.36 1.59 8.94
C ASN A 86 23.29 1.53 10.16
N GLU A 87 23.04 2.35 11.19
CA GLU A 87 23.83 2.36 12.42
C GLU A 87 23.78 1.01 13.15
N LYS A 88 22.59 0.39 13.23
CA LYS A 88 22.42 -0.93 13.85
C LYS A 88 23.23 -1.99 13.12
N VAL A 89 23.18 -2.01 11.78
CA VAL A 89 23.96 -2.96 10.99
C VAL A 89 25.45 -2.69 11.09
N MET A 90 25.89 -1.43 11.08
CA MET A 90 27.28 -1.08 11.30
C MET A 90 27.78 -1.56 12.67
N LYS A 91 26.96 -1.49 13.72
CA LYS A 91 27.30 -2.02 15.05
C LYS A 91 27.34 -3.55 15.07
N GLU A 92 26.34 -4.21 14.48
CA GLU A 92 26.24 -5.67 14.48
C GLU A 92 27.29 -6.34 13.57
N THR A 93 27.71 -5.67 12.50
CA THR A 93 28.76 -6.14 11.58
C THR A 93 30.17 -5.68 11.97
N ASN A 94 30.31 -4.92 13.07
CA ASN A 94 31.54 -4.27 13.49
C ASN A 94 32.20 -3.47 12.34
N GLY A 95 31.41 -2.66 11.65
CA GLY A 95 31.87 -1.89 10.48
C GLY A 95 32.28 -2.74 9.29
N PHE A 96 31.65 -3.91 9.11
CA PHE A 96 31.97 -4.93 8.11
C PHE A 96 33.31 -5.67 8.31
N GLU A 97 34.03 -5.47 9.42
CA GLU A 97 35.29 -6.17 9.68
C GLU A 97 35.13 -7.68 9.85
N ASN A 98 33.94 -8.14 10.28
CA ASN A 98 33.59 -9.55 10.44
C ASN A 98 32.63 -10.05 9.33
N PHE A 99 32.63 -9.40 8.17
CA PHE A 99 31.75 -9.80 7.07
C PHE A 99 32.19 -11.15 6.50
N ASN A 100 31.45 -12.21 6.86
CA ASN A 100 31.57 -13.52 6.25
C ASN A 100 30.37 -13.77 5.32
N PRO A 101 30.57 -13.75 3.98
CA PRO A 101 29.48 -13.98 3.03
C PRO A 101 28.89 -15.41 3.09
N ASP A 102 29.58 -16.35 3.75
CA ASP A 102 29.07 -17.72 3.96
C ASP A 102 28.16 -17.84 5.19
N ASP A 103 28.07 -16.81 6.04
CA ASP A 103 27.09 -16.75 7.12
C ASP A 103 25.73 -16.34 6.55
N LYS A 104 24.90 -17.36 6.29
CA LYS A 104 23.54 -17.21 5.74
C LYS A 104 22.67 -16.23 6.53
N ALA A 105 22.83 -16.14 7.85
CA ALA A 105 22.03 -15.22 8.64
C ALA A 105 22.43 -13.76 8.39
N MET A 106 23.73 -13.50 8.19
CA MET A 106 24.25 -12.16 7.88
C MET A 106 23.91 -11.74 6.46
N SER A 107 24.01 -12.65 5.49
CA SER A 107 23.65 -12.38 4.09
C SER A 107 22.16 -12.04 3.95
N ASP A 108 21.28 -12.80 4.60
CA ASP A 108 19.83 -12.60 4.55
C ASP A 108 19.44 -11.23 5.17
N LEU A 109 20.12 -10.81 6.24
CA LEU A 109 19.91 -9.50 6.86
C LEU A 109 20.35 -8.36 5.94
N MET A 110 21.52 -8.46 5.30
CA MET A 110 22.02 -7.44 4.38
C MET A 110 21.17 -7.33 3.11
N GLU A 111 20.70 -8.46 2.56
CA GLU A 111 19.81 -8.45 1.41
C GLU A 111 18.49 -7.73 1.74
N ARG A 112 17.87 -8.07 2.87
CA ARG A 112 16.65 -7.39 3.36
C ARG A 112 16.90 -5.90 3.59
N GLN A 113 18.04 -5.54 4.17
CA GLN A 113 18.39 -4.14 4.43
C GLN A 113 18.63 -3.35 3.12
N MET A 114 19.30 -3.95 2.14
CA MET A 114 19.55 -3.32 0.84
C MET A 114 18.27 -3.16 0.04
N ALA A 115 17.36 -4.14 0.09
CA ALA A 115 16.04 -4.03 -0.52
C ALA A 115 15.23 -2.86 0.09
N VAL A 116 15.22 -2.76 1.42
CA VAL A 116 14.58 -1.65 2.16
C VAL A 116 15.22 -0.31 1.80
N MET A 117 16.56 -0.23 1.78
CA MET A 117 17.28 1.00 1.41
C MET A 117 17.00 1.44 -0.03
N SER A 118 16.96 0.49 -0.98
CA SER A 118 16.64 0.76 -2.37
C SER A 118 15.22 1.29 -2.53
N ALA A 119 14.25 0.64 -1.88
CA ALA A 119 12.86 1.08 -1.86
C ALA A 119 12.72 2.49 -1.24
N LEU A 120 13.32 2.72 -0.07
CA LEU A 120 13.31 4.03 0.61
C LEU A 120 13.98 5.13 -0.22
N ARG A 121 15.11 4.84 -0.86
CA ARG A 121 15.80 5.80 -1.74
C ARG A 121 14.93 6.16 -2.94
N GLY A 122 14.25 5.21 -3.55
CA GLY A 122 13.29 5.47 -4.63
C GLY A 122 12.14 6.41 -4.24
N LEU A 123 11.80 6.46 -2.94
CA LEU A 123 10.75 7.32 -2.40
C LEU A 123 11.26 8.72 -2.03
N ILE A 124 12.51 8.82 -1.57
CA ILE A 124 13.14 10.09 -1.17
C ILE A 124 13.64 10.88 -2.38
N VAL A 125 14.15 10.20 -3.42
CA VAL A 125 14.80 10.81 -4.60
C VAL A 125 13.83 11.57 -5.52
N TYR A 126 12.51 11.57 -5.25
CA TYR A 126 11.64 12.53 -5.91
C TYR A 126 11.90 13.94 -5.34
N GLU A 127 12.88 14.61 -5.95
CA GLU A 127 13.12 16.03 -5.84
C GLU A 127 11.83 16.76 -6.22
N GLY A 128 11.44 17.70 -5.37
CA GLY A 128 10.21 18.47 -5.52
C GLY A 128 10.06 19.06 -6.91
N ASN A 129 8.81 19.27 -7.29
CA ASN A 129 8.40 19.96 -8.50
C ASN A 129 9.31 21.18 -8.80
N PRO A 130 10.01 21.22 -9.96
CA PRO A 130 10.76 22.40 -10.40
C PRO A 130 9.87 23.63 -10.60
N HIS A 131 8.56 23.41 -10.71
CA HIS A 131 7.55 24.44 -10.85
C HIS A 131 6.86 24.71 -9.51
N GLY A 132 7.57 25.44 -8.65
CA GLY A 132 6.99 26.01 -7.44
C GLY A 132 5.62 26.64 -7.72
N HIS A 133 4.66 26.35 -6.85
CA HIS A 133 3.36 27.02 -6.69
C HIS A 133 2.14 26.56 -7.50
N ALA A 134 2.22 25.60 -8.42
CA ALA A 134 1.01 25.00 -9.01
C ALA A 134 0.44 23.90 -8.09
N ARG A 135 -0.83 24.01 -7.66
CA ARG A 135 -1.53 22.92 -6.96
C ARG A 135 -1.55 21.69 -7.86
N GLN A 136 -0.81 20.66 -7.46
CA GLN A 136 -0.78 19.38 -8.16
C GLN A 136 -2.20 18.77 -8.19
N PRO A 137 -2.60 18.09 -9.28
CA PRO A 137 -3.92 17.48 -9.35
C PRO A 137 -4.03 16.31 -8.35
N PHE A 138 -5.25 16.09 -7.83
CA PHE A 138 -5.54 14.89 -7.04
C PHE A 138 -5.31 13.65 -7.91
N ASN A 139 -4.46 12.73 -7.44
CA ASN A 139 -4.00 11.57 -8.18
C ASN A 139 -4.44 10.24 -7.56
N GLY A 140 -4.81 10.22 -6.28
CA GLY A 140 -5.28 9.00 -5.65
C GLY A 140 -5.14 8.99 -4.14
N TRP A 141 -5.07 7.79 -3.58
CA TRP A 141 -5.16 7.60 -2.14
C TRP A 141 -3.88 6.96 -1.60
N LYS A 142 -3.51 7.33 -0.38
CA LYS A 142 -2.45 6.68 0.39
C LYS A 142 -3.08 6.01 1.61
N VAL A 143 -2.82 4.72 1.79
CA VAL A 143 -3.22 3.96 2.98
C VAL A 143 -1.99 3.29 3.56
N LYS A 144 -1.79 3.43 4.87
CA LYS A 144 -0.71 2.78 5.61
C LYS A 144 -1.32 1.67 6.46
N ILE A 145 -0.72 0.49 6.42
CA ILE A 145 -1.14 -0.65 7.22
C ILE A 145 0.04 -1.14 8.04
N GLU A 146 -0.08 -1.01 9.34
CA GLU A 146 0.87 -1.60 10.28
C GLU A 146 0.44 -3.03 10.61
N PHE A 147 1.38 -3.97 10.52
CA PHE A 147 1.11 -5.38 10.71
C PHE A 147 2.28 -6.14 11.33
N GLU A 148 1.96 -7.28 11.93
CA GLU A 148 2.91 -8.34 12.28
C GLU A 148 2.66 -9.54 11.35
N ALA A 149 3.72 -10.18 10.89
CA ALA A 149 3.63 -11.42 10.11
C ALA A 149 4.82 -12.33 10.40
N LYS A 150 4.78 -13.56 9.89
CA LYS A 150 5.93 -14.47 9.89
C LYS A 150 6.56 -14.49 8.51
N ASP A 151 7.89 -14.42 8.45
CA ASP A 151 8.62 -14.60 7.20
C ASP A 151 8.56 -16.07 6.73
N SER A 152 9.11 -16.34 5.54
CA SER A 152 9.21 -17.71 5.00
C SER A 152 9.96 -18.69 5.93
N GLY A 153 10.81 -18.20 6.82
CA GLY A 153 11.50 -18.98 7.86
C GLY A 153 10.72 -19.13 9.17
N GLY A 154 9.52 -18.56 9.26
CA GLY A 154 8.66 -18.60 10.45
C GLY A 154 9.00 -17.58 11.54
N LYS A 155 9.97 -16.70 11.31
CA LYS A 155 10.36 -15.65 12.26
C LYS A 155 9.33 -14.51 12.21
N PRO A 156 8.79 -14.06 13.36
CA PRO A 156 7.90 -12.91 13.39
C PRO A 156 8.66 -11.62 13.07
N TYR A 157 8.03 -10.73 12.33
CA TYR A 157 8.49 -9.38 12.06
C TYR A 157 7.31 -8.41 12.09
N ARG A 158 7.61 -7.12 12.30
CA ARG A 158 6.64 -6.03 12.33
C ARG A 158 7.01 -5.01 11.28
N SER A 159 6.04 -4.52 10.53
CA SER A 159 6.29 -3.58 9.43
C SER A 159 5.06 -2.72 9.15
N GLU A 160 5.29 -1.59 8.50
CA GLU A 160 4.24 -0.72 7.99
C GLU A 160 4.29 -0.75 6.45
N TYR A 161 3.22 -1.20 5.83
CA TYR A 161 3.08 -1.21 4.37
C TYR A 161 2.34 0.04 3.91
N TRP A 162 2.87 0.71 2.90
CA TRP A 162 2.28 1.91 2.33
C TRP A 162 1.74 1.56 0.95
N PHE A 163 0.45 1.78 0.75
CA PHE A 163 -0.24 1.56 -0.52
C PHE A 163 -0.65 2.90 -1.11
N ILE A 164 -0.24 3.12 -2.35
CA ILE A 164 -0.66 4.25 -3.17
C ILE A 164 -1.61 3.71 -4.22
N LEU A 165 -2.85 4.16 -4.17
CA LEU A 165 -3.93 3.74 -5.05
C LEU A 165 -4.28 4.83 -6.05
N ASP A 166 -4.96 4.48 -7.13
CA ASP A 166 -5.47 5.42 -8.11
C ASP A 166 -6.64 6.26 -7.55
N LYS A 167 -7.12 7.25 -8.32
CA LYS A 167 -8.21 8.16 -7.91
C LYS A 167 -9.47 7.41 -7.49
N GLU A 168 -9.78 6.32 -8.19
CA GLU A 168 -10.95 5.53 -7.92
C GLU A 168 -10.69 4.47 -6.86
N ALA A 169 -9.46 4.27 -6.38
CA ALA A 169 -9.14 3.18 -5.47
C ALA A 169 -9.54 1.80 -6.01
N LEU A 170 -9.36 1.58 -7.31
CA LEU A 170 -9.58 0.29 -7.96
C LEU A 170 -8.32 -0.57 -7.94
N CYS A 171 -7.14 0.05 -7.97
CA CYS A 171 -5.87 -0.67 -7.97
C CYS A 171 -4.76 0.06 -7.21
N VAL A 172 -3.76 -0.72 -6.82
CA VAL A 172 -2.51 -0.20 -6.25
C VAL A 172 -1.59 0.21 -7.39
N VAL A 173 -1.23 1.49 -7.43
CA VAL A 173 -0.31 2.08 -8.41
C VAL A 173 1.13 1.92 -7.96
N LYS A 174 1.39 2.08 -6.66
CA LYS A 174 2.69 1.86 -6.03
C LYS A 174 2.51 1.34 -4.62
N SER A 175 3.45 0.55 -4.13
CA SER A 175 3.47 0.15 -2.74
C SER A 175 4.89 -0.14 -2.27
N PHE A 176 5.12 -0.02 -0.98
CA PHE A 176 6.41 -0.32 -0.36
C PHE A 176 6.24 -0.64 1.11
N GLU A 177 7.18 -1.41 1.63
CA GLU A 177 7.22 -1.83 3.03
C GLU A 177 8.29 -1.04 3.78
N VAL A 178 7.94 -0.58 4.97
CA VAL A 178 8.84 0.08 5.91
C VAL A 178 8.97 -0.82 7.14
N PRO A 179 10.14 -1.43 7.39
CA PRO A 179 10.32 -2.28 8.55
C PRO A 179 10.26 -1.45 9.83
N LEU A 180 9.48 -1.93 10.80
CA LEU A 180 9.42 -1.35 12.14
C LEU A 180 10.29 -2.21 13.05
N MET A 181 11.27 -1.58 13.72
CA MET A 181 12.23 -2.27 14.60
C MET A 181 11.58 -2.90 15.83
#